data_AF-A0A151SCG1-F1
#
_entry.id   AF-A0A151SCG1-F1
#
_cell.length_a   1.000
_cell.length_b   1.000
_cell.length_c   1.000
_cell.angle_alpha   90.00
_cell.angle_beta   90.00
_cell.angle_gamma   90.00
#
_symmetry.space_group_name_H-M   'P 1'
#
loop_
_entity.id
_entity.type
_entity.pdbx_description
1 polymer ?
#
loop_
_entity_poly.entity_id
_entity_poly.type
_entity_poly.pdbx_seq_one_letter_code
_entity_poly.pdbx_strand_id
1 'polypeptide(L)'
;ILRYLHGTTGLRLCFGGDKPTLVGYSDSNMARDVDSIKSTSGYLIKFVGGTVAWQQGYRKYHWIRDALDAKLLKLAKIHTDDNGADMMTKALLREKFEVCCEIVGLAIIST
;
A
#
# COMPACT_ATOMS: atom_id res chain seq x y z
N ILE A 1 -20.51 -11.12 9.23
CA ILE A 1 -19.91 -9.80 9.52
C ILE A 1 -18.42 -9.66 9.12
N LEU A 2 -17.63 -10.72 8.85
CA LEU A 2 -16.25 -10.59 8.30
C LEU A 2 -15.98 -11.57 7.14
N ARG A 3 -16.66 -11.39 5.99
CA ARG A 3 -16.57 -12.32 4.83
C ARG A 3 -15.18 -12.35 4.17
N TYR A 4 -14.44 -11.25 4.22
CA TYR A 4 -13.11 -11.14 3.61
C TYR A 4 -12.05 -11.92 4.38
N LEU A 5 -12.12 -11.97 5.72
CA LEU A 5 -11.18 -12.77 6.52
C LEU A 5 -11.24 -14.26 6.17
N HIS A 6 -12.46 -14.78 5.94
CA HIS A 6 -12.64 -16.17 5.50
C HIS A 6 -11.98 -16.43 4.14
N GLY A 7 -12.10 -15.50 3.20
CA GLY A 7 -11.50 -15.60 1.86
C GLY A 7 -9.98 -15.43 1.83
N THR A 8 -9.37 -14.87 2.88
CA THR A 8 -7.93 -14.61 2.95
C THR A 8 -7.17 -15.62 3.83
N THR A 9 -7.83 -16.66 4.34
CA THR A 9 -7.23 -17.66 5.23
C THR A 9 -6.06 -18.44 4.60
N GLY A 10 -6.07 -18.59 3.26
CA GLY A 10 -4.99 -19.24 2.51
C GLY A 10 -3.87 -18.29 2.07
N LEU A 11 -3.99 -16.99 2.32
CA LEU A 11 -2.98 -16.01 1.92
C LEU A 11 -1.80 -16.02 2.89
N ARG A 12 -0.59 -15.94 2.33
CA ARG A 12 0.65 -15.80 3.08
C ARG A 12 1.47 -14.66 2.51
N LEU A 13 2.25 -14.01 3.38
CA LEU A 13 3.24 -13.03 2.96
C LEU A 13 4.44 -13.76 2.35
N CYS A 14 4.78 -13.40 1.12
CA CYS A 14 5.90 -13.94 0.38
C CYS A 14 7.04 -12.91 0.34
N PHE A 15 8.20 -13.31 0.84
CA PHE A 15 9.45 -12.60 0.70
C PHE A 15 10.35 -13.40 -0.25
N GLY A 16 11.01 -12.73 -1.19
CA GLY A 16 11.82 -13.42 -2.20
C GLY A 16 12.31 -12.58 -3.36
N GLY A 17 12.34 -11.25 -3.22
CA GLY A 17 12.92 -10.40 -4.26
C GLY A 17 14.44 -10.55 -4.35
N ASP A 18 14.99 -10.47 -5.56
CA ASP A 18 16.44 -10.57 -5.83
C ASP A 18 17.26 -9.45 -5.19
N LYS A 19 16.60 -8.34 -4.80
CA LYS A 19 17.22 -7.14 -4.26
C LYS A 19 16.49 -6.68 -2.98
N PRO A 20 17.21 -6.18 -1.97
CA PRO A 20 16.64 -5.62 -0.75
C PRO A 20 16.04 -4.23 -0.99
N THR A 21 15.00 -4.18 -1.83
CA THR A 21 14.33 -2.93 -2.21
C THR A 21 13.24 -2.61 -1.20
N LEU A 22 13.26 -1.38 -0.68
CA LEU A 22 12.19 -0.80 0.14
C LEU A 22 11.27 0.04 -0.75
N VAL A 23 9.98 -0.31 -0.84
CA VAL A 23 9.00 0.40 -1.70
C VAL A 23 7.80 0.80 -0.87
N GLY A 24 7.41 2.08 -0.93
CA GLY A 24 6.24 2.62 -0.26
C GLY A 24 5.12 2.98 -1.24
N TYR A 25 3.89 2.56 -0.94
CA TYR A 25 2.66 2.94 -1.64
C TYR A 25 1.84 3.85 -0.74
N SER A 26 1.15 4.83 -1.33
CA SER A 26 0.28 5.77 -0.61
C SER A 26 -0.82 6.24 -1.55
N ASP A 27 -2.08 6.22 -1.08
CA ASP A 27 -3.26 6.69 -1.83
C ASP A 27 -3.43 8.23 -1.74
N SER A 28 -2.40 8.92 -1.28
CA SER A 28 -2.43 10.37 -1.09
C SER A 28 -2.34 11.12 -2.42
N ASN A 29 -3.40 11.82 -2.81
CA ASN A 29 -3.34 12.77 -3.91
C ASN A 29 -2.62 14.06 -3.48
N MET A 30 -1.28 14.05 -3.51
CA MET A 30 -0.43 15.17 -3.09
C MET A 30 -0.63 16.45 -3.93
N ALA A 31 -1.22 16.35 -5.13
CA ALA A 31 -1.35 17.46 -6.07
C ALA A 31 -2.63 18.31 -5.89
N ARG A 32 -3.59 17.89 -5.07
CA ARG A 32 -4.88 18.59 -4.90
C ARG A 32 -5.06 19.29 -3.57
N ASP A 33 -4.15 19.12 -2.62
CA ASP A 33 -4.47 19.44 -1.23
C ASP A 33 -3.29 20.05 -0.47
N VAL A 34 -3.16 21.37 -0.55
CA VAL A 34 -2.14 22.14 0.19
C VAL A 34 -2.48 22.25 1.67
N ASP A 35 -3.77 22.18 2.05
CA ASP A 35 -4.24 22.60 3.38
C ASP A 35 -5.16 21.61 4.14
N SER A 36 -5.50 20.42 3.64
CA SER A 36 -6.33 19.52 4.46
C SER A 36 -5.53 18.91 5.61
N ILE A 37 -5.84 19.40 6.80
CA ILE A 37 -5.25 19.00 8.10
C ILE A 37 -5.56 17.51 8.43
N LYS A 38 -6.47 16.87 7.68
CA LYS A 38 -6.91 15.49 7.89
C LYS A 38 -7.25 14.85 6.56
N SER A 39 -6.31 14.13 5.97
CA SER A 39 -6.63 13.19 4.91
C SER A 39 -6.39 11.78 5.36
N THR A 40 -7.29 10.90 4.94
CA THR A 40 -7.22 9.46 5.10
C THR A 40 -6.06 8.96 4.24
N SER A 41 -4.82 9.09 4.72
CA SER A 41 -3.63 8.69 4.00
C SER A 41 -3.15 7.36 4.55
N GLY A 42 -3.63 6.29 3.94
CA GLY A 42 -3.07 4.96 4.14
C GLY A 42 -1.72 4.84 3.43
N TYR A 43 -0.75 4.19 4.08
CA TYR A 43 0.50 3.79 3.44
C TYR A 43 0.76 2.30 3.59
N LEU A 44 1.50 1.74 2.65
CA LEU A 44 1.98 0.37 2.65
C LEU A 44 3.47 0.36 2.30
N ILE A 45 4.27 -0.37 3.06
CA ILE A 45 5.71 -0.50 2.85
C ILE A 45 6.02 -1.97 2.56
N LYS A 46 6.69 -2.20 1.44
CA LYS A 46 7.25 -3.48 1.03
C LYS A 46 8.74 -3.51 1.24
N PHE A 47 9.24 -4.68 1.64
CA PHE A 47 10.65 -5.01 1.65
C PHE A 47 10.85 -6.40 1.06
N VAL A 48 11.81 -6.56 0.14
CA VAL A 48 12.16 -7.86 -0.49
C VAL A 48 10.93 -8.56 -1.09
N GLY A 49 10.03 -7.79 -1.69
CA GLY A 49 8.82 -8.30 -2.35
C GLY A 49 7.60 -8.51 -1.44
N GLY A 50 7.77 -8.57 -0.12
CA GLY A 50 6.69 -8.75 0.86
C GLY A 50 6.34 -7.46 1.61
N THR A 51 5.09 -7.32 2.06
CA THR A 51 4.67 -6.20 2.90
C THR A 51 5.18 -6.36 4.33
N VAL A 52 5.82 -5.31 4.85
CA VAL A 52 6.40 -5.29 6.21
C VAL A 52 5.71 -4.33 7.16
N ALA A 53 5.07 -3.28 6.63
CA ALA A 53 4.34 -2.32 7.44
C ALA A 53 3.20 -1.70 6.64
N TRP A 54 2.08 -1.47 7.31
CA TRP A 54 0.96 -0.73 6.74
C TRP A 54 0.28 0.06 7.84
N GLN A 55 -0.37 1.15 7.44
CA GLN A 55 -1.27 1.88 8.32
C GLN A 55 -2.40 2.49 7.51
N GLN A 56 -3.61 2.44 8.06
CA GLN A 56 -4.78 3.17 7.60
C GLN A 56 -5.14 4.23 8.66
N GLY A 57 -5.41 5.46 8.24
CA GLY A 57 -5.90 6.49 9.15
C GLY A 57 -5.56 7.92 8.72
N TYR A 58 -5.99 8.87 9.55
CA TYR A 58 -5.73 10.30 9.35
C TYR A 58 -4.32 10.64 9.83
N ARG A 59 -3.41 10.94 8.90
CA ARG A 59 -2.11 11.53 9.22
C ARG A 59 -2.04 12.97 8.70
N LYS A 60 -1.27 13.79 9.42
CA LYS A 60 -0.82 15.07 8.91
C LYS A 60 0.22 14.83 7.81
N TYR A 61 0.00 15.44 6.65
CA TYR A 61 0.81 15.27 5.43
C TYR A 61 2.29 15.71 5.54
N HIS A 62 2.66 16.40 6.62
CA HIS A 62 3.97 17.05 6.73
C HIS A 62 5.14 16.08 6.56
N TRP A 63 5.10 14.90 7.21
CA TRP A 63 6.29 14.03 7.23
C TRP A 63 6.73 13.50 5.85
N ILE A 64 5.78 13.18 4.95
CA ILE A 64 6.13 12.67 3.60
C ILE A 64 6.72 13.79 2.76
N ARG A 65 6.16 15.01 2.85
CA ARG A 65 6.68 16.18 2.15
C ARG A 65 8.07 16.55 2.65
N ASP A 66 8.23 16.62 3.96
CA ASP A 66 9.52 16.92 4.59
C ASP A 66 10.59 15.88 4.19
N ALA A 67 10.23 14.59 4.11
CA ALA A 67 11.13 13.54 3.65
C ALA A 67 11.46 13.62 2.14
N LEU A 68 10.54 14.11 1.30
CA LEU A 68 10.80 14.36 -0.11
C LEU A 68 11.72 15.57 -0.30
N ASP A 69 11.47 16.66 0.43
CA ASP A 69 12.29 17.88 0.40
C ASP A 69 13.71 17.62 0.91
N ALA A 70 13.83 16.78 1.95
CA ALA A 70 15.11 16.27 2.45
C ALA A 70 15.76 15.22 1.53
N LYS A 71 15.14 14.88 0.39
CA LYS A 71 15.60 13.88 -0.58
C LYS A 71 15.83 12.48 0.01
N LEU A 72 15.15 12.17 1.12
CA LEU A 72 15.18 10.86 1.76
C LEU A 72 14.30 9.84 1.02
N LEU A 73 13.31 10.33 0.27
CA LEU A 73 12.40 9.52 -0.52
C LEU A 73 12.33 10.04 -1.96
N LYS A 74 11.99 9.14 -2.88
CA LYS A 74 11.63 9.47 -4.25
C LYS A 74 10.17 9.11 -4.47
N LEU A 75 9.35 10.10 -4.82
CA LEU A 75 7.95 9.87 -5.16
C LEU A 75 7.84 9.47 -6.64
N ALA A 76 7.11 8.39 -6.91
CA ALA A 76 6.70 8.01 -8.25
C ALA A 76 5.17 7.95 -8.30
N LYS A 77 4.56 8.55 -9.32
CA LYS A 77 3.13 8.44 -9.54
C LYS A 77 2.84 7.05 -10.12
N ILE A 78 2.04 6.27 -9.41
CA ILE A 78 1.61 4.93 -9.82
C ILE A 78 0.18 5.05 -10.35
N HIS A 79 -0.16 4.28 -11.39
CA HIS A 79 -1.51 4.23 -11.91
C HIS A 79 -2.46 3.62 -10.86
N THR A 80 -3.72 4.04 -10.81
CA THR A 80 -4.70 3.57 -9.80
C THR A 80 -4.87 2.06 -9.80
N ASP A 81 -4.67 1.40 -10.94
CA ASP A 81 -4.79 -0.05 -11.07
C ASP A 81 -3.56 -0.81 -10.52
N ASP A 82 -2.42 -0.13 -10.43
CA ASP A 82 -1.16 -0.67 -9.90
C ASP A 82 -0.91 -0.27 -8.43
N ASN A 83 -1.86 0.44 -7.82
CA ASN A 83 -1.73 0.91 -6.44
C ASN A 83 -2.21 -0.16 -5.45
N GLY A 84 -1.31 -1.01 -4.96
CA GLY A 84 -1.63 -2.04 -3.97
C GLY A 84 -2.20 -1.50 -2.65
N ALA A 85 -2.03 -0.21 -2.34
CA ALA A 85 -2.64 0.41 -1.15
C ALA A 85 -4.18 0.55 -1.26
N ASP A 86 -4.75 0.46 -2.46
CA ASP A 86 -6.18 0.58 -2.71
C ASP A 86 -7.00 -0.47 -1.94
N MET A 87 -6.47 -1.67 -1.75
CA MET A 87 -7.18 -2.73 -1.00
C MET A 87 -7.40 -2.40 0.47
N MET A 88 -6.67 -1.41 0.98
CA MET A 88 -6.78 -0.97 2.36
C MET A 88 -7.60 0.31 2.49
N THR A 89 -7.60 1.18 1.47
CA THR A 89 -8.34 2.46 1.50
C THR A 89 -9.73 2.39 0.86
N LYS A 90 -10.01 1.38 0.02
CA LYS A 90 -11.22 1.29 -0.80
C LYS A 90 -11.86 -0.09 -0.70
N ALA A 91 -13.19 -0.13 -0.87
CA ALA A 91 -13.89 -1.38 -1.11
C ALA A 91 -13.67 -1.81 -2.57
N LEU A 92 -12.94 -2.90 -2.78
CA LEU A 92 -12.57 -3.39 -4.11
C LEU A 92 -13.47 -4.54 -4.59
N LEU A 93 -13.62 -4.64 -5.91
CA LEU A 93 -14.07 -5.87 -6.56
C LEU A 93 -13.02 -6.97 -6.38
N ARG A 94 -13.46 -8.24 -6.45
CA ARG A 94 -12.58 -9.40 -6.21
C ARG A 94 -11.34 -9.38 -7.12
N GLU A 95 -11.51 -9.12 -8.41
CA GLU A 95 -10.40 -9.09 -9.37
C GLU A 95 -9.33 -8.07 -8.98
N LYS A 96 -9.77 -6.85 -8.63
CA LYS A 96 -8.84 -5.80 -8.18
C LYS A 96 -8.22 -6.11 -6.82
N PHE A 97 -8.95 -6.79 -5.93
CA PHE A 97 -8.41 -7.26 -4.66
C PHE A 97 -7.29 -8.30 -4.87
N GLU A 98 -7.46 -9.24 -5.80
CA GLU A 98 -6.45 -10.25 -6.15
C GLU A 98 -5.20 -9.60 -6.74
N VAL A 99 -5.35 -8.65 -7.67
CA VAL A 99 -4.22 -7.85 -8.19
C VAL A 99 -3.49 -7.11 -7.08
N CYS A 100 -4.22 -6.48 -6.16
CA CYS A 100 -3.61 -5.83 -5.02
C CYS A 100 -2.86 -6.83 -4.11
N CYS A 101 -3.40 -8.04 -3.89
CA CYS A 101 -2.72 -9.10 -3.14
C CYS A 101 -1.35 -9.40 -3.75
N GLU A 102 -1.28 -9.61 -5.07
CA GLU A 102 -0.02 -9.86 -5.76
C GLU A 102 0.95 -8.68 -5.60
N ILE A 103 0.47 -7.46 -5.81
CA ILE A 103 1.28 -6.24 -5.66
C ILE A 103 1.87 -6.13 -4.25
N VAL A 104 1.13 -6.50 -3.20
CA VAL A 104 1.60 -6.40 -1.81
C VAL A 104 2.41 -7.62 -1.36
N GLY A 105 2.57 -8.62 -2.22
CA GLY A 105 3.31 -9.86 -1.92
C GLY A 105 2.51 -10.86 -1.10
N LEU A 106 1.19 -10.84 -1.20
CA LEU A 106 0.30 -11.87 -0.67
C LEU A 106 -0.02 -12.88 -1.77
N ALA A 107 0.29 -14.15 -1.53
CA ALA A 107 -0.03 -15.23 -2.46
C ALA A 107 -0.83 -16.33 -1.75
N ILE A 108 -1.73 -16.98 -2.50
CA ILE A 108 -2.37 -18.22 -2.08
C ILE A 108 -1.35 -19.34 -2.28
N ILE A 109 -0.99 -20.04 -1.21
CA ILE A 109 -0.27 -21.31 -1.35
C ILE A 109 -1.32 -22.41 -1.26
N SER A 110 -1.69 -22.99 -2.40
CA SER A 110 -2.43 -24.26 -2.40
C SER A 110 -1.53 -25.30 -1.74
N THR A 111 -1.99 -25.85 -0.62
CA THR A 111 -1.31 -26.92 0.11
C THR A 111 -1.53 -28.25 -0.59
#